data_AF-A0A3N5QDN2-F1
#
_entry.id   AF-A0A3N5QDN2-F1
#
_cell.length_a   1.000
_cell.length_b   1.000
_cell.length_c   1.000
_cell.angle_alpha   90.00
_cell.angle_beta   90.00
_cell.angle_gamma   90.00
#
_symmetry.space_group_name_H-M   'P 1'
#
loop_
_entity.id
_entity.type
_entity.pdbx_description
1 polymer ?
#
loop_
_entity_poly.entity_id
_entity_poly.type
_entity_poly.pdbx_seq_one_letter_code
_entity_poly.pdbx_strand_id
1 'polypeptide(L)'
;MKIFSYHTLLIVVISLSFTLAQNAIIANHTIAKLNLTPVEWIDSAKAKLHIAYGHTSHGSQLITGMDGLENWKGSQYAFNEGGTNGALDIDDYAFSGASDLGSPDRTSWATSTRNYLNNAANSDVNVVIWSWCGQVSSATETDINTYLNLMNGLEIDYPNVKFVYMTGHLDGSGVGGNLNQRNEQIRNYCLTNGKILYDFNDIESYDPDGNYYLDKDANDNCDYDSDGNNSLDKNWAIDWQNSHTINVDWYDCSPAHSQALNG
;
A
#
# COMPACT_ATOMS: atom_id res chain seq x y z
N MET A 1 68.03 -41.77 -10.79
CA MET A 1 67.31 -40.68 -11.49
C MET A 1 65.81 -40.86 -11.21
N LYS A 2 65.26 -40.15 -10.22
CA LYS A 2 63.82 -40.22 -9.87
C LYS A 2 63.16 -38.96 -10.42
N ILE A 3 62.22 -39.13 -11.34
CA ILE A 3 61.44 -38.08 -11.96
C ILE A 3 60.26 -37.77 -11.02
N PHE A 4 60.13 -36.53 -10.56
CA PHE A 4 58.97 -36.06 -9.80
C PHE A 4 58.02 -35.35 -10.77
N SER A 5 56.83 -35.91 -10.97
CA SER A 5 55.73 -35.25 -11.68
C SER A 5 54.94 -34.37 -10.71
N TYR A 6 54.90 -33.07 -10.96
CA TYR A 6 54.05 -32.13 -10.23
C TYR A 6 52.70 -32.04 -10.94
N HIS A 7 51.61 -32.36 -10.23
CA HIS A 7 50.25 -32.12 -10.71
C HIS A 7 49.76 -30.81 -10.10
N THR A 8 49.50 -29.81 -10.94
CA THR A 8 48.93 -28.53 -10.53
C THR A 8 47.43 -28.71 -10.31
N LEU A 9 46.97 -28.54 -9.06
CA LEU A 9 45.56 -28.55 -8.70
C LEU A 9 44.95 -27.17 -9.00
N LEU A 10 44.03 -27.09 -9.94
CA LEU A 10 43.25 -25.88 -10.22
C LEU A 10 42.06 -25.83 -9.25
N ILE A 11 42.04 -24.86 -8.33
CA ILE A 11 40.90 -24.61 -7.44
C ILE A 11 40.01 -23.57 -8.10
N VAL A 12 38.81 -23.99 -8.51
CA VAL A 12 37.75 -23.08 -8.98
C VAL A 12 36.97 -22.62 -7.76
N VAL A 13 37.06 -21.33 -7.43
CA VAL A 13 36.25 -20.71 -6.36
C VAL A 13 34.93 -20.29 -6.97
N ILE A 14 33.86 -21.04 -6.68
CA ILE A 14 32.48 -20.64 -7.00
C ILE A 14 32.02 -19.69 -5.90
N SER A 15 31.95 -18.40 -6.21
CA SER A 15 31.33 -17.40 -5.34
C SER A 15 29.81 -17.59 -5.36
N LEU A 16 29.27 -18.24 -4.33
CA LEU A 16 27.84 -18.25 -4.03
C LEU A 16 27.45 -16.88 -3.45
N SER A 17 26.83 -16.04 -4.27
CA SER A 17 26.18 -14.82 -3.79
C SER A 17 24.91 -15.22 -3.05
N PHE A 18 24.93 -15.18 -1.72
CA PHE A 18 23.72 -15.25 -0.91
C PHE A 18 23.08 -13.85 -0.91
N THR A 19 22.01 -13.66 -1.66
CA THR A 19 21.07 -12.57 -1.43
C THR A 19 20.30 -12.90 -0.15
N LEU A 20 20.52 -12.13 0.92
CA LEU A 20 19.58 -12.12 2.04
C LEU A 20 18.23 -11.67 1.48
N ALA A 21 17.23 -12.54 1.50
CA ALA A 21 15.87 -12.13 1.18
C ALA A 21 15.49 -11.02 2.17
N GLN A 22 15.21 -9.83 1.65
CA GLN A 22 14.66 -8.75 2.45
C GLN A 22 13.30 -9.23 2.97
N ASN A 23 13.05 -9.10 4.28
CA ASN A 23 11.71 -9.35 4.81
C ASN A 23 10.75 -8.31 4.22
N ALA A 24 9.56 -8.76 3.80
CA ALA A 24 8.53 -7.86 3.33
C ALA A 24 8.17 -6.82 4.41
N ILE A 25 7.88 -5.60 3.97
CA ILE A 25 7.35 -4.53 4.83
C ILE A 25 5.86 -4.45 4.54
N ILE A 26 5.03 -4.74 5.52
CA ILE A 26 3.57 -4.83 5.34
C ILE A 26 2.89 -3.84 6.28
N ALA A 27 2.17 -2.87 5.70
CA ALA A 27 1.24 -2.01 6.41
C ALA A 27 -0.16 -2.60 6.34
N ASN A 28 -0.64 -3.11 7.46
CA ASN A 28 -1.91 -3.82 7.61
C ASN A 28 -2.59 -3.43 8.95
N HIS A 29 -3.73 -4.03 9.29
CA HIS A 29 -4.50 -3.68 10.49
C HIS A 29 -3.71 -3.78 11.82
N THR A 30 -2.65 -4.60 11.85
CA THR A 30 -1.85 -4.78 13.07
C THR A 30 -0.97 -3.56 13.39
N ILE A 31 -0.59 -2.79 12.38
CA ILE A 31 0.25 -1.59 12.53
C ILE A 31 -0.47 -0.28 12.21
N ALA A 32 -1.60 -0.33 11.51
CA ALA A 32 -2.45 0.82 11.18
C ALA A 32 -3.20 1.31 12.44
N LYS A 33 -2.46 1.81 13.43
CA LYS A 33 -3.01 2.28 14.70
C LYS A 33 -2.38 3.63 15.06
N LEU A 34 -3.22 4.58 15.42
CA LEU A 34 -2.84 5.99 15.65
C LEU A 34 -1.80 6.18 16.75
N ASN A 35 -1.75 5.29 17.74
CA ASN A 35 -0.83 5.39 18.89
C ASN A 35 0.45 4.56 18.74
N LEU A 36 0.68 3.92 17.59
CA LEU A 36 1.79 2.97 17.43
C LEU A 36 3.03 3.53 16.74
N THR A 37 2.96 4.70 16.09
CA THR A 37 4.12 5.24 15.35
C THR A 37 4.88 6.26 16.21
N PRO A 38 6.09 5.92 16.72
CA PRO A 38 6.96 6.89 17.37
C PRO A 38 7.19 8.13 16.51
N VAL A 39 7.20 9.31 17.15
CA VAL A 39 7.32 10.60 16.46
C VAL A 39 8.61 10.72 15.66
N GLU A 40 9.69 10.06 16.11
CA GLU A 40 10.96 10.02 15.38
C GLU A 40 10.85 9.35 13.99
N TRP A 41 9.89 8.44 13.81
CA TRP A 41 9.61 7.86 12.49
C TRP A 41 8.81 8.80 11.61
N ILE A 42 7.92 9.62 12.20
CA ILE A 42 7.25 10.70 11.49
C ILE A 42 8.26 11.74 11.03
N ASP A 43 9.15 12.18 11.93
CA ASP A 43 10.24 13.12 11.60
C ASP A 43 11.17 12.54 10.54
N SER A 44 11.54 11.26 10.66
CA SER A 44 12.37 10.60 9.66
C SER A 44 11.66 10.45 8.31
N ALA A 45 10.34 10.27 8.27
CA ALA A 45 9.58 10.22 7.04
C ALA A 45 9.60 11.59 6.36
N LYS A 46 9.25 12.64 7.10
CA LYS A 46 9.24 14.03 6.61
C LYS A 46 10.61 14.50 6.10
N ALA A 47 11.70 14.02 6.72
CA ALA A 47 13.05 14.40 6.34
C ALA A 47 13.64 13.62 5.15
N LYS A 48 13.04 12.49 4.77
CA LYS A 48 13.67 11.55 3.82
C LYS A 48 12.79 11.13 2.67
N LEU A 49 11.47 11.13 2.84
CA LEU A 49 10.56 10.60 1.82
C LEU A 49 10.08 11.75 0.93
N HIS A 50 10.16 11.49 -0.38
CA HIS A 50 9.60 12.30 -1.44
C HIS A 50 8.71 11.36 -2.25
N ILE A 51 7.40 11.49 -2.07
CA ILE A 51 6.43 10.47 -2.46
C ILE A 51 5.65 10.94 -3.69
N ALA A 52 5.67 10.18 -4.77
CA ALA A 52 4.71 10.37 -5.86
C ALA A 52 3.52 9.42 -5.68
N TYR A 53 2.31 9.98 -5.61
CA TYR A 53 1.09 9.20 -5.40
C TYR A 53 0.09 9.35 -6.56
N GLY A 54 -0.37 8.21 -7.09
CA GLY A 54 -1.40 8.16 -8.13
C GLY A 54 -2.63 7.40 -7.67
N HIS A 55 -3.79 8.04 -7.69
CA HIS A 55 -5.04 7.42 -7.29
C HIS A 55 -6.29 8.12 -7.86
N THR A 56 -7.43 7.45 -7.68
CA THR A 56 -8.78 8.02 -7.84
C THR A 56 -9.51 7.98 -6.50
N SER A 57 -10.83 7.76 -6.47
CA SER A 57 -11.65 7.99 -5.28
C SER A 57 -11.26 7.12 -4.08
N HIS A 58 -11.08 5.81 -4.23
CA HIS A 58 -10.76 4.96 -3.07
C HIS A 58 -9.35 5.22 -2.53
N GLY A 59 -8.39 5.54 -3.38
CA GLY A 59 -7.06 5.93 -2.89
C GLY A 59 -7.01 7.31 -2.22
N SER A 60 -7.97 8.20 -2.50
CA SER A 60 -8.00 9.52 -1.84
C SER A 60 -8.34 9.44 -0.35
N GLN A 61 -8.72 8.26 0.15
CA GLN A 61 -8.93 8.02 1.57
C GLN A 61 -7.65 8.35 2.38
N LEU A 62 -6.46 7.92 1.91
CA LEU A 62 -5.18 8.22 2.56
C LEU A 62 -4.94 9.73 2.71
N ILE A 63 -5.18 10.50 1.65
CA ILE A 63 -5.04 11.97 1.69
C ILE A 63 -6.04 12.58 2.68
N THR A 64 -7.29 12.10 2.65
CA THR A 64 -8.36 12.58 3.54
C THR A 64 -8.09 12.29 5.01
N GLY A 65 -7.55 11.11 5.33
CA GLY A 65 -7.14 10.78 6.69
C GLY A 65 -5.93 11.56 7.15
N MET A 66 -4.95 11.78 6.28
CA MET A 66 -3.80 12.63 6.58
C MET A 66 -4.24 14.07 6.88
N ASP A 67 -5.18 14.64 6.11
CA ASP A 67 -5.79 15.95 6.40
C ASP A 67 -6.48 15.97 7.77
N GLY A 68 -7.29 14.94 8.07
CA GLY A 68 -7.95 14.82 9.37
C GLY A 68 -6.94 14.71 10.53
N LEU A 69 -5.86 13.96 10.33
CA LEU A 69 -4.81 13.78 11.32
C LEU A 69 -4.03 15.07 11.57
N GLU A 70 -3.69 15.83 10.52
CA GLU A 70 -3.10 17.16 10.66
C GLU A 70 -4.05 18.11 11.41
N ASN A 71 -5.34 18.13 11.06
CA ASN A 71 -6.31 18.97 11.74
C ASN A 71 -6.45 18.65 13.24
N TRP A 72 -6.37 17.37 13.59
CA TRP A 72 -6.47 16.94 14.99
C TRP A 72 -5.17 17.09 15.79
N LYS A 73 -4.04 16.69 15.22
CA LYS A 73 -2.74 16.61 15.93
C LYS A 73 -1.77 17.74 15.59
N GLY A 74 -2.10 18.58 14.63
CA GLY A 74 -1.33 19.75 14.21
C GLY A 74 -0.18 19.42 13.25
N SER A 75 0.65 20.45 13.03
CA SER A 75 1.67 20.48 11.96
C SER A 75 2.77 19.41 12.03
N GLN A 76 2.83 18.63 13.13
CA GLN A 76 3.68 17.44 13.18
C GLN A 76 3.31 16.46 12.05
N TYR A 77 2.03 16.39 11.69
CA TYR A 77 1.48 15.50 10.66
C TYR A 77 1.19 16.22 9.35
N ALA A 78 1.65 17.47 9.19
CA ALA A 78 1.47 18.22 7.96
C ALA A 78 2.16 17.55 6.77
N PHE A 79 1.51 17.65 5.61
CA PHE A 79 2.02 17.22 4.31
C PHE A 79 1.71 18.28 3.25
N ASN A 80 2.53 18.34 2.20
CA ASN A 80 2.27 19.12 1.00
C ASN A 80 3.27 18.75 -0.10
N GLU A 81 2.95 19.15 -1.33
CA GLU A 81 3.90 19.10 -2.45
C GLU A 81 5.16 19.93 -2.11
N GLY A 82 6.32 19.28 -2.17
CA GLY A 82 7.64 19.85 -1.91
C GLY A 82 8.06 19.87 -0.43
N GLY A 83 7.29 19.27 0.48
CA GLY A 83 7.65 19.15 1.91
C GLY A 83 7.94 20.49 2.61
N THR A 84 7.33 21.57 2.12
CA THR A 84 7.62 22.93 2.57
C THR A 84 7.20 23.12 4.04
N ASN A 85 7.92 24.02 4.73
CA ASN A 85 7.75 24.26 6.18
C ASN A 85 7.99 23.00 7.04
N GLY A 86 8.76 22.03 6.53
CA GLY A 86 9.08 20.80 7.22
C GLY A 86 7.87 19.87 7.31
N ALA A 87 7.04 19.82 6.27
CA ALA A 87 5.95 18.87 6.09
C ALA A 87 6.46 17.58 5.42
N LEU A 88 5.66 16.52 5.40
CA LEU A 88 5.92 15.36 4.54
C LEU A 88 5.74 15.77 3.07
N ASP A 89 6.68 15.37 2.22
CA ASP A 89 6.61 15.63 0.79
C ASP A 89 5.81 14.54 0.07
N ILE A 90 4.65 14.93 -0.45
CA ILE A 90 3.79 14.08 -1.27
C ILE A 90 3.28 14.86 -2.47
N ASP A 91 3.64 14.38 -3.65
CA ASP A 91 3.10 14.78 -4.93
C ASP A 91 1.80 14.03 -5.13
N ASP A 92 0.69 14.63 -4.69
CA ASP A 92 -0.65 14.10 -4.91
C ASP A 92 -1.03 14.26 -6.40
N TYR A 93 -1.72 13.26 -6.97
CA TYR A 93 -2.00 13.19 -8.41
C TYR A 93 -0.76 13.37 -9.30
N ALA A 94 0.40 12.85 -8.88
CA ALA A 94 1.69 13.08 -9.54
C ALA A 94 1.72 12.75 -11.05
N PHE A 95 0.94 11.77 -11.48
CA PHE A 95 1.12 11.13 -12.78
C PHE A 95 0.15 11.63 -13.84
N SER A 96 0.66 11.91 -15.03
CA SER A 96 -0.15 12.19 -16.23
C SER A 96 -0.26 10.95 -17.13
N GLY A 97 -1.45 10.69 -17.68
CA GLY A 97 -1.71 9.61 -18.65
C GLY A 97 -2.35 8.35 -18.06
N ALA A 98 -2.42 8.24 -16.73
CA ALA A 98 -3.18 7.24 -16.00
C ALA A 98 -3.70 7.88 -14.71
N SER A 99 -4.82 7.39 -14.20
CA SER A 99 -5.45 7.94 -12.98
C SER A 99 -5.34 7.01 -11.78
N ASP A 100 -5.32 5.70 -12.00
CA ASP A 100 -5.09 4.69 -10.97
C ASP A 100 -4.49 3.43 -11.62
N LEU A 101 -4.27 2.37 -10.84
CA LEU A 101 -3.74 1.08 -11.33
C LEU A 101 -4.64 0.38 -12.35
N GLY A 102 -5.90 0.81 -12.49
CA GLY A 102 -6.88 0.23 -13.40
C GLY A 102 -7.18 1.07 -14.65
N SER A 103 -6.93 2.37 -14.61
CA SER A 103 -7.43 3.34 -15.59
C SER A 103 -6.29 4.11 -16.27
N PRO A 104 -6.23 4.15 -17.62
CA PRO A 104 -7.28 3.72 -18.55
C PRO A 104 -7.33 2.21 -18.88
N ASP A 105 -6.27 1.45 -18.65
CA ASP A 105 -6.14 0.10 -19.23
C ASP A 105 -5.27 -0.89 -18.42
N ARG A 106 -5.16 -0.71 -17.09
CA ARG A 106 -4.31 -1.51 -16.18
C ARG A 106 -2.80 -1.52 -16.47
N THR A 107 -2.32 -0.78 -17.48
CA THR A 107 -0.89 -0.81 -17.87
C THR A 107 -0.27 0.57 -18.07
N SER A 108 -1.08 1.56 -18.49
CA SER A 108 -0.63 2.92 -18.77
C SER A 108 0.06 3.59 -17.58
N TRP A 109 -0.34 3.27 -16.34
CA TRP A 109 0.29 3.78 -15.11
C TRP A 109 1.79 3.47 -15.03
N ALA A 110 2.25 2.34 -15.58
CA ALA A 110 3.66 1.98 -15.58
C ALA A 110 4.48 2.84 -16.57
N THR A 111 3.87 3.28 -17.68
CA THR A 111 4.47 4.24 -18.59
C THR A 111 4.45 5.64 -17.99
N SER A 112 3.34 6.05 -17.38
CA SER A 112 3.22 7.32 -16.66
C SER A 112 4.27 7.45 -15.55
N THR A 113 4.52 6.38 -14.81
CA THR A 113 5.57 6.33 -13.76
C THR A 113 6.96 6.55 -14.35
N ARG A 114 7.30 5.87 -15.45
CA ARG A 114 8.58 6.06 -16.14
C ARG A 114 8.75 7.49 -16.62
N ASN A 115 7.72 8.06 -17.23
CA ASN A 115 7.75 9.44 -17.70
C ASN A 115 7.96 10.44 -16.54
N TYR A 116 7.29 10.21 -15.41
CA TYR A 116 7.41 11.03 -14.21
C TYR A 116 8.83 10.98 -13.63
N LEU A 117 9.38 9.78 -13.40
CA LEU A 117 10.71 9.60 -12.81
C LEU A 117 11.86 9.98 -13.74
N ASN A 118 11.66 9.94 -15.06
CA ASN A 118 12.65 10.40 -16.04
C ASN A 118 12.68 11.93 -16.19
N ASN A 119 11.71 12.65 -15.62
CA ASN A 119 11.75 14.11 -15.60
C ASN A 119 12.72 14.58 -14.50
N ALA A 120 13.74 15.35 -14.89
CA ALA A 120 14.73 15.87 -13.95
C ALA A 120 14.13 16.78 -12.86
N ALA A 121 12.94 17.34 -13.07
CA ALA A 121 12.22 18.09 -12.04
C ALA A 121 11.80 17.24 -10.84
N ASN A 122 11.69 15.91 -11.02
CA ASN A 122 11.17 14.95 -10.03
C ASN A 122 12.30 14.01 -9.54
N SER A 123 13.56 14.44 -9.65
CA SER A 123 14.73 13.58 -9.39
C SER A 123 14.96 13.25 -7.91
N ASP A 124 14.25 13.93 -7.02
CA ASP A 124 14.21 13.75 -5.57
C ASP A 124 13.24 12.65 -5.12
N VAL A 125 12.20 12.36 -5.91
CA VAL A 125 11.21 11.32 -5.65
C VAL A 125 11.90 9.98 -5.42
N ASN A 126 11.61 9.37 -4.27
CA ASN A 126 12.22 8.12 -3.85
C ASN A 126 11.21 7.08 -3.36
N VAL A 127 9.93 7.42 -3.35
CA VAL A 127 8.81 6.48 -3.14
C VAL A 127 7.75 6.72 -4.21
N VAL A 128 7.23 5.63 -4.78
CA VAL A 128 6.06 5.65 -5.67
C VAL A 128 4.97 4.78 -5.06
N ILE A 129 3.78 5.36 -4.97
CA ILE A 129 2.57 4.68 -4.55
C ILE A 129 1.55 4.82 -5.67
N TRP A 130 0.85 3.73 -5.97
CA TRP A 130 -0.32 3.75 -6.81
C TRP A 130 -1.46 3.02 -6.10
N SER A 131 -2.68 3.50 -6.26
CA SER A 131 -3.86 2.87 -5.69
C SER A 131 -4.72 2.18 -6.75
N TRP A 132 -5.46 1.16 -6.30
CA TRP A 132 -6.62 0.64 -7.02
C TRP A 132 -7.87 1.44 -6.65
N CYS A 133 -8.81 1.54 -7.58
CA CYS A 133 -10.21 1.82 -7.25
C CYS A 133 -10.93 0.46 -7.14
N GLY A 134 -12.02 0.23 -7.87
CA GLY A 134 -12.73 -1.07 -7.84
C GLY A 134 -12.19 -2.15 -8.78
N GLN A 135 -11.05 -1.95 -9.47
CA GLN A 135 -10.67 -2.82 -10.59
C GLN A 135 -10.21 -4.22 -10.17
N VAL A 136 -9.83 -4.42 -8.90
CA VAL A 136 -9.43 -5.74 -8.37
C VAL A 136 -10.64 -6.67 -8.23
N SER A 137 -11.84 -6.15 -7.92
CA SER A 137 -13.07 -6.95 -7.78
C SER A 137 -13.37 -7.82 -9.00
N SER A 138 -13.10 -7.31 -10.20
CA SER A 138 -13.30 -8.01 -11.48
C SER A 138 -12.00 -8.48 -12.15
N ALA A 139 -10.84 -8.28 -11.50
CA ALA A 139 -9.56 -8.68 -12.06
C ALA A 139 -9.45 -10.20 -12.15
N THR A 140 -8.89 -10.67 -13.26
CA THR A 140 -8.46 -12.06 -13.43
C THR A 140 -7.09 -12.27 -12.78
N GLU A 141 -6.68 -13.53 -12.63
CA GLU A 141 -5.31 -13.87 -12.23
C GLU A 141 -4.26 -13.21 -13.16
N THR A 142 -4.54 -13.17 -14.45
CA THR A 142 -3.67 -12.55 -15.47
C THR A 142 -3.56 -11.04 -15.30
N ASP A 143 -4.66 -10.36 -14.94
CA ASP A 143 -4.63 -8.92 -14.66
C ASP A 143 -3.70 -8.62 -13.48
N ILE A 144 -3.81 -9.39 -12.39
CA ILE A 144 -2.94 -9.23 -11.22
C ILE A 144 -1.49 -9.58 -11.54
N ASN A 145 -1.24 -10.66 -12.29
CA ASN A 145 0.11 -10.98 -12.76
C ASN A 145 0.71 -9.86 -13.63
N THR A 146 -0.11 -9.18 -14.43
CA THR A 146 0.32 -8.01 -15.22
C THR A 146 0.77 -6.88 -14.31
N TYR A 147 -0.04 -6.53 -13.29
CA TYR A 147 0.35 -5.54 -12.28
C TYR A 147 1.66 -5.89 -11.57
N LEU A 148 1.79 -7.11 -11.07
CA LEU A 148 2.99 -7.57 -10.34
C LEU A 148 4.25 -7.51 -11.22
N ASN A 149 4.14 -7.92 -12.49
CA ASN A 149 5.24 -7.86 -13.44
C ASN A 149 5.65 -6.43 -13.79
N LEU A 150 4.67 -5.53 -13.95
CA LEU A 150 4.94 -4.11 -14.22
C LEU A 150 5.62 -3.42 -13.04
N MET A 151 5.14 -3.67 -11.81
CA MET A 151 5.79 -3.16 -10.59
C MET A 151 7.24 -3.64 -10.47
N ASN A 152 7.47 -4.94 -10.68
CA ASN A 152 8.83 -5.48 -10.65
C ASN A 152 9.72 -4.89 -11.76
N GLY A 153 9.16 -4.62 -12.94
CA GLY A 153 9.85 -3.91 -14.00
C GLY A 153 10.28 -2.49 -13.59
N LEU A 154 9.42 -1.76 -12.88
CA LEU A 154 9.75 -0.43 -12.35
C LEU A 154 10.85 -0.49 -11.28
N GLU A 155 10.83 -1.47 -10.39
CA GLU A 155 11.91 -1.67 -9.40
C GLU A 155 13.26 -1.96 -10.06
N ILE A 156 13.27 -2.68 -11.19
CA ILE A 156 14.49 -2.94 -11.98
C ILE A 156 14.97 -1.66 -12.67
N ASP A 157 14.05 -0.90 -13.26
CA ASP A 157 14.36 0.32 -13.99
C ASP A 157 14.84 1.45 -13.05
N TYR A 158 14.32 1.50 -11.82
CA TYR A 158 14.58 2.55 -10.83
C TYR A 158 15.00 1.97 -9.46
N PRO A 159 16.21 1.39 -9.33
CA PRO A 159 16.63 0.66 -8.12
C PRO A 159 16.77 1.53 -6.86
N ASN A 160 16.81 2.86 -7.01
CA ASN A 160 16.88 3.82 -5.92
C ASN A 160 15.50 4.29 -5.44
N VAL A 161 14.42 3.95 -6.16
CA VAL A 161 13.04 4.29 -5.81
C VAL A 161 12.39 3.09 -5.15
N LYS A 162 11.59 3.33 -4.11
CA LYS A 162 10.79 2.29 -3.45
C LYS A 162 9.38 2.30 -4.02
N PHE A 163 8.89 1.13 -4.43
CA PHE A 163 7.55 0.98 -4.96
C PHE A 163 6.67 0.28 -3.92
N VAL A 164 5.58 0.93 -3.54
CA VAL A 164 4.61 0.38 -2.60
C VAL A 164 3.54 -0.35 -3.39
N TYR A 165 3.47 -1.66 -3.18
CA TYR A 165 2.37 -2.48 -3.70
C TYR A 165 1.11 -2.23 -2.88
N MET A 166 -0.06 -2.37 -3.50
CA MET A 166 -1.35 -2.18 -2.83
C MET A 166 -2.33 -3.31 -3.19
N THR A 167 -3.10 -3.80 -2.21
CA THR A 167 -4.30 -4.65 -2.44
C THR A 167 -5.51 -3.79 -2.84
N GLY A 168 -6.57 -4.40 -3.38
CA GLY A 168 -7.84 -3.68 -3.61
C GLY A 168 -8.53 -3.29 -2.29
N HIS A 169 -9.66 -2.59 -2.36
CA HIS A 169 -10.54 -2.35 -1.20
C HIS A 169 -11.58 -3.47 -1.06
N LEU A 170 -12.23 -3.61 0.10
CA LEU A 170 -13.35 -4.51 0.33
C LEU A 170 -14.52 -4.24 -0.62
N ASP A 171 -15.22 -5.28 -1.06
CA ASP A 171 -16.35 -5.17 -1.98
C ASP A 171 -17.60 -5.97 -1.57
N GLY A 172 -17.59 -6.57 -0.38
CA GLY A 172 -18.69 -7.39 0.12
C GLY A 172 -18.81 -8.78 -0.54
N SER A 173 -17.82 -9.23 -1.31
CA SER A 173 -17.83 -10.60 -1.89
C SER A 173 -17.32 -11.70 -0.94
N GLY A 174 -16.85 -11.32 0.25
CA GLY A 174 -16.49 -12.22 1.33
C GLY A 174 -15.20 -13.03 1.12
N VAL A 175 -14.93 -13.93 2.07
CA VAL A 175 -13.72 -14.79 2.07
C VAL A 175 -13.57 -15.65 0.82
N GLY A 176 -14.68 -16.05 0.18
CA GLY A 176 -14.70 -16.84 -1.05
C GLY A 176 -14.63 -16.01 -2.33
N GLY A 177 -14.77 -14.68 -2.23
CA GLY A 177 -14.91 -13.77 -3.35
C GLY A 177 -13.66 -13.67 -4.24
N ASN A 178 -13.88 -13.25 -5.49
CA ASN A 178 -12.78 -13.07 -6.45
C ASN A 178 -11.77 -12.03 -5.94
N LEU A 179 -12.25 -10.93 -5.38
CA LEU A 179 -11.42 -9.87 -4.80
C LEU A 179 -10.44 -10.45 -3.78
N ASN A 180 -10.93 -11.22 -2.79
CA ASN A 180 -10.09 -11.80 -1.76
C ASN A 180 -9.00 -12.70 -2.38
N GLN A 181 -9.36 -13.55 -3.34
CA GLN A 181 -8.39 -14.39 -4.04
C GLN A 181 -7.31 -13.58 -4.80
N ARG A 182 -7.70 -12.45 -5.41
CA ARG A 182 -6.75 -11.56 -6.10
C ARG A 182 -5.86 -10.80 -5.12
N ASN A 183 -6.39 -10.39 -3.97
CA ASN A 183 -5.59 -9.78 -2.90
C ASN A 183 -4.59 -10.78 -2.30
N GLU A 184 -5.00 -12.03 -2.08
CA GLU A 184 -4.09 -13.10 -1.67
C GLU A 184 -2.97 -13.34 -2.69
N GLN A 185 -3.23 -13.22 -3.99
CA GLN A 185 -2.19 -13.29 -5.01
C GLN A 185 -1.16 -12.17 -4.84
N ILE A 186 -1.59 -10.92 -4.56
CA ILE A 186 -0.70 -9.78 -4.31
C ILE A 186 0.09 -9.99 -3.01
N ARG A 187 -0.58 -10.36 -1.90
CA ARG A 187 0.04 -10.62 -0.60
C ARG A 187 1.13 -11.68 -0.69
N ASN A 188 0.82 -12.82 -1.32
CA ASN A 188 1.76 -13.92 -1.50
C ASN A 188 2.99 -13.51 -2.33
N TYR A 189 2.79 -12.72 -3.39
CA TYR A 189 3.91 -12.17 -4.17
C TYR A 189 4.79 -11.26 -3.30
N CYS A 190 4.19 -10.36 -2.53
CA CYS A 190 4.93 -9.42 -1.69
C CYS A 190 5.73 -10.13 -0.60
N LEU A 191 5.11 -11.09 0.10
CA LEU A 191 5.76 -11.92 1.12
C LEU A 191 6.92 -12.73 0.55
N THR A 192 6.70 -13.39 -0.59
CA THR A 192 7.71 -14.25 -1.23
C THR A 192 8.93 -13.46 -1.72
N ASN A 193 8.71 -12.24 -2.21
CA ASN A 193 9.75 -11.44 -2.86
C ASN A 193 10.24 -10.24 -2.02
N GLY A 194 9.86 -10.16 -0.75
CA GLY A 194 10.33 -9.11 0.16
C GLY A 194 9.87 -7.70 -0.21
N LYS A 195 8.66 -7.55 -0.75
CA LYS A 195 8.14 -6.26 -1.24
C LYS A 195 7.57 -5.39 -0.11
N ILE A 196 7.35 -4.12 -0.42
CA ILE A 196 6.62 -3.18 0.44
C ILE A 196 5.14 -3.23 0.04
N LEU A 197 4.25 -3.47 0.99
CA LEU A 197 2.81 -3.63 0.76
C LEU A 197 2.02 -2.71 1.68
N TYR A 198 1.12 -1.90 1.12
CA TYR A 198 -0.04 -1.32 1.79
C TYR A 198 -1.23 -2.26 1.58
N ASP A 199 -1.62 -2.99 2.62
CA ASP A 199 -2.67 -3.99 2.55
C ASP A 199 -4.03 -3.35 2.86
N PHE A 200 -4.52 -2.58 1.89
CA PHE A 200 -5.78 -1.85 1.96
C PHE A 200 -6.97 -2.75 2.34
N ASN A 201 -7.12 -3.89 1.65
CA ASN A 201 -8.19 -4.83 1.95
C ASN A 201 -8.11 -5.40 3.38
N ASP A 202 -6.91 -5.67 3.87
CA ASP A 202 -6.75 -6.16 5.25
C ASP A 202 -7.14 -5.06 6.24
N ILE A 203 -6.68 -3.82 6.05
CA ILE A 203 -7.04 -2.70 6.93
C ILE A 203 -8.57 -2.54 7.02
N GLU A 204 -9.29 -2.55 5.89
CA GLU A 204 -10.75 -2.41 5.91
C GLU A 204 -11.49 -3.64 6.46
N SER A 205 -10.82 -4.79 6.59
CA SER A 205 -11.42 -6.03 7.10
C SER A 205 -11.42 -6.15 8.62
N TYR A 206 -10.82 -5.18 9.34
CA TYR A 206 -10.76 -5.19 10.79
C TYR A 206 -11.15 -3.83 11.39
N ASP A 207 -11.80 -3.88 12.54
CA ASP A 207 -11.89 -2.69 13.38
C ASP A 207 -10.57 -2.48 14.18
N PRO A 208 -10.38 -1.30 14.81
CA PRO A 208 -9.16 -1.01 15.57
C PRO A 208 -8.86 -1.97 16.74
N ASP A 209 -9.88 -2.68 17.24
CA ASP A 209 -9.76 -3.70 18.30
C ASP A 209 -9.36 -5.08 17.76
N GLY A 210 -9.37 -5.23 16.43
CA GLY A 210 -8.98 -6.46 15.73
C GLY A 210 -10.13 -7.45 15.53
N ASN A 211 -11.39 -7.02 15.63
CA ASN A 211 -12.50 -7.86 15.19
C ASN A 211 -12.50 -7.91 13.66
N TYR A 212 -12.72 -9.11 13.11
CA TYR A 212 -12.67 -9.38 11.68
C TYR A 212 -14.06 -9.34 11.04
N TYR A 213 -14.15 -8.82 9.81
CA TYR A 213 -15.42 -8.59 9.11
C TYR A 213 -15.49 -9.10 7.66
N LEU A 214 -14.39 -9.57 7.06
CA LEU A 214 -14.45 -10.15 5.70
C LEU A 214 -15.25 -11.46 5.64
N ASP A 215 -15.36 -12.19 6.75
CA ASP A 215 -16.23 -13.38 6.88
C ASP A 215 -17.72 -13.04 7.06
N LYS A 216 -18.05 -11.75 7.13
CA LYS A 216 -19.40 -11.19 7.24
C LYS A 216 -19.77 -10.34 6.02
N ASP A 217 -19.10 -10.61 4.89
CA ASP A 217 -19.33 -9.95 3.61
C ASP A 217 -19.27 -8.42 3.71
N ALA A 218 -18.34 -7.91 4.53
CA ALA A 218 -18.17 -6.47 4.69
C ALA A 218 -17.74 -5.78 3.38
N ASN A 219 -18.25 -4.58 3.14
CA ASN A 219 -17.95 -3.75 1.97
C ASN A 219 -17.10 -2.51 2.31
N ASP A 220 -16.76 -1.73 1.29
CA ASP A 220 -15.98 -0.48 1.40
C ASP A 220 -16.65 0.61 2.24
N ASN A 221 -17.99 0.60 2.34
CA ASN A 221 -18.73 1.50 3.22
C ASN A 221 -18.69 1.09 4.70
N CYS A 222 -17.97 0.02 5.05
CA CYS A 222 -17.92 -0.62 6.36
C CYS A 222 -19.22 -1.35 6.76
N ASP A 223 -20.17 -1.54 5.83
CA ASP A 223 -21.38 -2.29 6.11
C ASP A 223 -21.10 -3.79 6.08
N TYR A 224 -21.74 -4.58 6.96
CA TYR A 224 -21.55 -6.02 7.07
C TYR A 224 -22.86 -6.75 7.43
N ASP A 225 -22.92 -8.05 7.13
CA ASP A 225 -24.03 -8.95 7.49
C ASP A 225 -23.81 -9.49 8.91
N SER A 226 -24.60 -9.02 9.87
CA SER A 226 -24.38 -9.31 11.28
C SER A 226 -24.98 -10.63 11.77
N ASP A 227 -25.89 -11.24 11.00
CA ASP A 227 -26.61 -12.46 11.36
C ASP A 227 -26.56 -13.57 10.29
N GLY A 228 -25.89 -13.34 9.16
CA GLY A 228 -25.71 -14.30 8.07
C GLY A 228 -26.94 -14.47 7.19
N ASN A 229 -27.80 -13.45 7.10
CA ASN A 229 -29.05 -13.50 6.33
C ASN A 229 -28.91 -12.97 4.88
N ASN A 230 -27.69 -12.62 4.45
CA ASN A 230 -27.32 -11.98 3.19
C ASN A 230 -27.84 -10.53 3.04
N SER A 231 -28.05 -9.83 4.15
CA SER A 231 -28.37 -8.40 4.17
C SER A 231 -27.32 -7.67 4.99
N LEU A 232 -26.74 -6.62 4.43
CA LEU A 232 -25.87 -5.72 5.18
C LEU A 232 -26.75 -4.87 6.11
N ASP A 233 -26.74 -5.17 7.40
CA ASP A 233 -27.64 -4.59 8.41
C ASP A 233 -26.92 -3.78 9.50
N LYS A 234 -25.58 -3.83 9.52
CA LYS A 234 -24.74 -3.09 10.45
C LYS A 234 -23.54 -2.45 9.77
N ASN A 235 -22.93 -1.50 10.47
CA ASN A 235 -21.72 -0.82 10.03
C ASN A 235 -20.67 -0.85 11.14
N TRP A 236 -19.57 -1.58 10.92
CA TRP A 236 -18.60 -1.85 11.98
C TRP A 236 -17.87 -0.58 12.44
N ALA A 237 -17.62 0.35 11.51
CA ALA A 237 -16.89 1.56 11.82
C ALA A 237 -17.76 2.51 12.65
N ILE A 238 -19.02 2.70 12.27
CA ILE A 238 -19.97 3.51 13.04
C ILE A 238 -20.19 2.92 14.44
N ASP A 239 -20.35 1.60 14.55
CA ASP A 239 -20.51 0.93 15.85
C ASP A 239 -19.28 1.14 16.74
N TRP A 240 -18.07 1.05 16.18
CA TRP A 240 -16.84 1.31 16.91
C TRP A 240 -16.71 2.79 17.32
N GLN A 241 -16.96 3.73 16.40
CA GLN A 241 -16.90 5.16 16.67
C GLN A 241 -17.88 5.59 17.77
N ASN A 242 -19.11 5.05 17.78
CA ASN A 242 -20.13 5.36 18.78
C ASN A 242 -19.79 4.83 20.18
N SER A 243 -18.92 3.83 20.27
CA SER A 243 -18.44 3.28 21.54
C SER A 243 -17.12 3.90 22.03
N HIS A 244 -16.51 4.78 21.23
CA HIS A 244 -15.21 5.40 21.49
C HIS A 244 -15.27 6.94 21.48
N THR A 245 -14.22 7.58 21.99
CA THR A 245 -14.18 9.03 22.16
C THR A 245 -13.48 9.71 20.97
N ILE A 246 -14.22 10.56 20.26
CA ILE A 246 -13.64 11.43 19.22
C ILE A 246 -12.54 12.34 19.79
N ASN A 247 -11.49 12.55 19.01
CA ASN A 247 -10.26 13.26 19.36
C ASN A 247 -9.44 12.63 20.49
N VAL A 248 -9.71 11.36 20.81
CA VAL A 248 -8.91 10.53 21.70
C VAL A 248 -8.55 9.23 20.99
N ASP A 249 -9.58 8.48 20.59
CA ASP A 249 -9.45 7.15 19.99
C ASP A 249 -9.49 7.22 18.45
N TRP A 250 -10.22 8.20 17.90
CA TRP A 250 -10.35 8.47 16.47
C TRP A 250 -10.59 9.97 16.22
N TYR A 251 -10.56 10.40 14.96
CA TYR A 251 -10.87 11.78 14.55
C TYR A 251 -11.82 11.78 13.36
N ASP A 252 -12.58 12.86 13.22
CA ASP A 252 -13.55 12.99 12.14
C ASP A 252 -12.86 13.41 10.83
N CYS A 253 -13.15 12.67 9.76
CA CYS A 253 -12.79 12.95 8.38
C CYS A 253 -13.83 12.28 7.48
N SER A 254 -13.87 12.66 6.20
CA SER A 254 -14.89 12.17 5.26
C SER A 254 -14.26 11.44 4.06
N PRO A 255 -13.60 10.28 4.30
CA PRO A 255 -12.96 9.51 3.24
C PRO A 255 -13.99 9.02 2.22
N ALA A 256 -13.59 8.91 0.95
CA ALA A 256 -14.51 8.51 -0.11
C ALA A 256 -14.99 7.07 0.09
N HIS A 257 -16.30 6.84 -0.06
CA HIS A 257 -16.96 5.53 0.00
C HIS A 257 -16.85 4.78 1.33
N SER A 258 -16.33 5.41 2.38
CA SER A 258 -16.07 4.74 3.66
C SER A 258 -16.37 5.63 4.87
N GLN A 259 -16.05 5.13 6.06
CA GLN A 259 -16.15 5.86 7.33
C GLN A 259 -14.78 6.36 7.80
N ALA A 260 -14.76 7.33 8.72
CA ALA A 260 -13.54 8.03 9.13
C ALA A 260 -12.40 7.11 9.63
N LEU A 261 -12.70 5.91 10.12
CA LEU A 261 -11.69 4.94 10.57
C LEU A 261 -10.82 4.37 9.43
N ASN A 262 -11.30 4.44 8.19
CA ASN A 262 -10.56 4.02 6.99
C ASN A 262 -9.86 5.19 6.27
N GLY A 263 -9.88 6.40 6.87
CA GLY A 263 -9.13 7.55 6.40
C GLY A 263 -7.65 7.43 6.72
#